data_AF-A0A2V7YT72-F1
#
_entry.id   AF-A0A2V7YT72-F1
#
_cell.length_a   1.000
_cell.length_b   1.000
_cell.length_c   1.000
_cell.angle_alpha   90.00
_cell.angle_beta   90.00
_cell.angle_gamma   90.00
#
_symmetry.space_group_name_H-M   'P 1'
#
loop_
_entity.id
_entity.type
_entity.pdbx_description
1 polymer ?
#
loop_
_entity_poly.entity_id
_entity_poly.type
_entity_poly.pdbx_seq_one_letter_code
_entity_poly.pdbx_strand_id
1 'polypeptide(L)' 'CPCAGCQGHTGLTIRYLPTGKPVTIESIQPVGNYALSFAFSDGHGTGIYRYDFLREIESLAT' A
#
# COMPACT_ATOMS: atom_id res chain seq x y z
N CYS A 1 1.00 1.89 -3.39
CA CYS A 1 0.28 0.61 -3.14
C CYS A 1 1.16 -0.56 -3.58
N PRO A 2 1.45 -1.57 -2.74
CA PRO A 2 2.34 -2.69 -3.05
C PRO A 2 1.63 -3.91 -3.64
N CYS A 3 0.35 -3.82 -4.02
CA CYS A 3 -0.34 -4.98 -4.59
C CYS A 3 0.20 -5.32 -5.99
N ALA A 4 0.05 -6.59 -6.38
CA ALA A 4 0.49 -7.09 -7.68
C ALA A 4 -0.17 -6.35 -8.86
N GLY A 5 -1.41 -5.88 -8.70
CA GLY A 5 -2.10 -5.08 -9.71
C GLY A 5 -1.43 -3.73 -9.98
N CYS A 6 -0.78 -3.14 -8.98
CA CYS A 6 -0.03 -1.88 -9.14
C CYS A 6 1.42 -2.12 -9.57
N GLN A 7 2.11 -3.06 -8.93
CA GLN A 7 3.56 -3.20 -9.09
C GLN A 7 3.96 -4.21 -10.17
N GLY A 8 3.02 -5.03 -10.63
CA GLY A 8 3.35 -6.23 -11.40
C GLY A 8 3.98 -7.30 -10.51
N HIS A 9 4.51 -8.34 -11.15
CA HIS A 9 5.13 -9.49 -10.44
C HIS A 9 6.67 -9.40 -10.42
N THR A 10 7.23 -8.30 -10.95
CA THR A 10 8.67 -8.15 -11.17
C THR A 10 9.17 -6.86 -10.53
N GLY A 11 10.23 -6.96 -9.74
CA GLY A 11 10.85 -5.84 -9.05
C GLY A 11 10.54 -5.79 -7.56
N LEU A 12 11.54 -5.38 -6.77
CA LEU A 12 11.45 -5.24 -5.31
C LEU A 12 11.15 -3.81 -4.88
N THR A 13 11.19 -2.86 -5.82
CA THR A 13 11.03 -1.43 -5.54
C THR A 13 9.59 -1.00 -5.80
N ILE A 14 8.96 -0.43 -4.78
CA ILE A 14 7.61 0.14 -4.90
C ILE A 14 7.67 1.43 -5.70
N ARG A 15 6.82 1.54 -6.72
CA ARG A 15 6.59 2.79 -7.45
C ARG A 15 5.29 3.43 -6.99
N TYR A 16 5.34 4.74 -6.73
CA TYR A 16 4.14 5.55 -6.53
C TYR A 16 3.49 5.81 -7.87
N LEU A 17 2.28 5.27 -8.04
CA LEU A 17 1.46 5.50 -9.23
C LEU A 17 0.45 6.59 -8.90
N PRO A 18 0.35 7.66 -9.71
CA PRO A 18 -0.63 8.72 -9.48
C PRO A 18 -2.04 8.18 -9.65
N THR A 19 -2.96 8.63 -8.80
CA THR A 19 -4.38 8.31 -8.92
C THR A 19 -5.06 9.36 -9.78
N GLY A 20 -5.92 8.95 -10.73
CA GLY A 20 -6.68 9.89 -11.57
C GLY A 20 -7.83 10.59 -10.84
N LYS A 21 -8.08 10.24 -9.58
CA LYS A 21 -9.13 10.75 -8.70
C LYS A 21 -8.67 10.66 -7.23
N PRO A 22 -9.27 11.42 -6.31
CA PRO A 22 -9.03 11.24 -4.88
C PRO A 22 -9.37 9.81 -4.44
N VAL A 23 -8.51 9.23 -3.60
CA VAL A 23 -8.67 7.88 -3.06
C VAL A 23 -8.67 7.96 -1.55
N THR A 24 -9.60 7.25 -0.91
CA THR A 24 -9.76 7.18 0.54
C THR A 24 -9.57 5.75 1.03
N ILE A 25 -9.18 5.60 2.30
CA ILE A 25 -9.12 4.30 2.96
C ILE A 25 -10.53 3.94 3.43
N GLU A 26 -11.01 2.77 3.02
CA GLU A 26 -12.32 2.24 3.41
C GLU A 26 -12.22 1.26 4.59
N SER A 27 -11.12 0.52 4.68
CA SER A 27 -10.87 -0.35 5.83
C SER A 27 -9.38 -0.61 6.05
N ILE A 28 -9.04 -0.97 7.29
CA ILE A 28 -7.69 -1.33 7.72
C ILE A 28 -7.79 -2.64 8.48
N GLN A 29 -6.94 -3.61 8.14
CA GLN A 29 -6.91 -4.92 8.78
C GLN A 29 -5.47 -5.33 9.12
N PRO A 30 -5.22 -5.95 10.28
CA PRO A 30 -3.92 -6.52 10.57
C PRO A 30 -3.66 -7.75 9.70
N VAL A 31 -2.42 -7.91 9.25
CA VAL A 31 -1.93 -9.12 8.59
C VAL A 31 -0.90 -9.76 9.51
N GLY A 32 -1.37 -10.74 10.30
CA GLY A 32 -0.59 -11.30 11.40
C GLY A 32 -0.06 -10.21 12.33
N ASN A 33 1.19 -10.36 12.77
CA ASN A 33 1.87 -9.42 13.66
C ASN A 33 2.95 -8.57 12.96
N TYR A 34 2.92 -8.47 11.62
CA TYR A 34 4.03 -7.85 10.87
C TYR A 34 3.62 -6.79 9.84
N ALA A 35 2.32 -6.65 9.54
CA ALA A 35 1.85 -5.77 8.48
C ALA A 35 0.39 -5.34 8.67
N LEU A 36 0.00 -4.35 7.87
CA LEU A 36 -1.38 -3.94 7.65
C LEU A 36 -1.81 -4.21 6.21
N SER A 37 -3.09 -4.47 6.00
CA SER A 37 -3.77 -4.40 4.71
C SER A 37 -4.77 -3.24 4.73
N PHE A 38 -4.93 -2.59 3.59
CA PHE A 38 -5.84 -1.46 3.40
C PHE A 38 -6.74 -1.73 2.19
N ALA A 39 -8.04 -1.48 2.35
CA ALA A 39 -8.97 -1.36 1.24
C ALA A 39 -9.13 0.13 0.86
N PHE A 40 -9.07 0.42 -0.42
CA PHE A 40 -9.14 1.76 -0.99
C PHE A 40 -10.40 1.92 -1.86
N SER A 41 -10.96 3.13 -1.90
CA SER A 41 -12.20 3.44 -2.63
C SER A 41 -12.12 3.32 -4.14
N ASP A 42 -10.94 3.07 -4.71
CA ASP A 42 -10.74 2.81 -6.13
C ASP A 42 -10.64 1.31 -6.47
N GLY A 43 -10.91 0.43 -5.50
CA GLY A 43 -10.98 -1.03 -5.68
C GLY A 43 -9.70 -1.79 -5.34
N HIS A 44 -8.63 -1.11 -4.93
CA HIS A 44 -7.42 -1.79 -4.45
C HIS A 44 -7.60 -2.25 -3.00
N GLY A 45 -7.24 -3.51 -2.70
CA GLY A 45 -7.41 -4.07 -1.34
C GLY A 45 -6.47 -5.21 -0.97
N THR A 46 -5.54 -5.58 -1.86
CA THR A 46 -4.72 -6.79 -1.73
C THR A 46 -3.27 -6.50 -1.40
N GLY A 47 -2.91 -5.25 -1.13
CA GLY A 47 -1.56 -4.85 -0.76
C GLY A 47 -1.25 -5.19 0.69
N ILE A 48 -0.05 -5.75 0.93
CA ILE A 48 0.47 -5.98 2.29
C ILE A 48 1.52 -4.93 2.60
N TYR A 49 1.27 -4.13 3.62
CA TYR A 49 2.11 -3.01 4.04
C TYR A 49 2.82 -3.39 5.34
N ARG A 50 4.06 -3.87 5.22
CA ARG A 50 4.89 -4.23 6.39
C ARG A 50 5.10 -3.00 7.28
N TYR A 51 5.15 -3.19 8.59
CA TYR A 51 5.39 -2.07 9.51
C TYR A 51 6.69 -1.31 9.22
N ASP A 52 7.74 -2.01 8.82
CA ASP A 52 9.02 -1.37 8.44
C ASP A 52 8.86 -0.49 7.20
N PHE A 53 8.08 -0.94 6.21
CA PHE A 53 7.78 -0.15 5.02
C PHE A 53 6.93 1.08 5.36
N LEU A 54 5.95 0.95 6.26
CA LEU A 54 5.15 2.10 6.72
C LEU A 54 6.01 3.15 7.44
N ARG A 55 6.99 2.73 8.24
CA ARG A 55 7.97 3.63 8.88
C ARG A 55 8.91 4.28 7.86
N GLU A 56 9.36 3.51 6.87
CA GLU A 56 10.22 4.03 5.79
C GLU A 56 9.51 5.16 5.03
N ILE A 57 8.25 4.98 4.63
CA ILE A 57 7.52 6.00 3.88
C ILE A 57 7.09 7.20 4.73
N GLU A 58 6.97 7.04 6.05
CA GLU A 58 6.74 8.15 6.98
C GLU A 58 7.95 9.08 7.02
N SER A 59 9.17 8.53 7.04
CA SER A 59 10.40 9.32 6.96
C SER A 59 10.58 10.07 5.63
N LEU A 60 9.92 9.62 4.57
CA LEU A 60 9.92 10.29 3.25
C LEU A 60 8.87 11.40 3.12
N ALA A 61 7.96 11.52 4.09
CA ALA A 61 6.87 12.50 4.07
C ALA A 61 7.24 13.84 4.74
N THR A 62 8.50 14.01 5.16
CA THR A 62 9.09 15.26 5.70
C THR A 62 9.89 15.96 4.61
#